data_AF-A0AB33I526-F1
#
_entry.id   AF-A0AB33I526-F1
#
_cell.length_a   1.000
_cell.length_b   1.000
_cell.length_c   1.000
_cell.angle_alpha   90.00
_cell.angle_beta   90.00
_cell.angle_gamma   90.00
#
_symmetry.space_group_name_H-M   'P 1'
#
loop_
_entity.id
_entity.type
_entity.pdbx_description
1 polymer ?
#
loop_
_entity_poly.entity_id
_entity_poly.type
_entity_poly.pdbx_seq_one_letter_code
_entity_poly.pdbx_strand_id
1 'polypeptide(L)'
;MTLDCSGREALDDLVRPFYLLEGRNVPDFRSSIGAQYGEFLGNGDNVGKLLEGEYFTVRGYQKGTVHIVFKRPDLVEKLNDIIARHYPGALPPRV
;
A
#
# COMPACT_ATOMS: atom_id res chain seq x y z
N MET A 1 8.61 6.34 -1.95
CA MET A 1 8.59 5.08 -2.74
C MET A 1 7.96 5.42 -4.08
N THR A 2 8.67 5.20 -5.19
CA THR A 2 8.13 5.39 -6.54
C THR A 2 7.75 4.01 -7.06
N LEU A 3 6.50 3.83 -7.45
CA LEU A 3 5.95 2.57 -7.96
C LEU A 3 5.66 2.77 -9.46
N ASP A 4 6.42 2.12 -10.33
CA ASP A 4 6.14 2.04 -11.77
C ASP A 4 5.00 1.02 -12.02
N CYS A 5 4.71 0.63 -13.26
CA CYS A 5 3.57 -0.26 -13.60
C CYS A 5 3.59 -1.66 -12.95
N SER A 6 4.70 -2.03 -12.28
CA SER A 6 4.81 -3.13 -11.29
C SER A 6 4.07 -2.88 -9.97
N GLY A 7 3.67 -1.62 -9.74
CA GLY A 7 3.09 -1.11 -8.50
C GLY A 7 1.72 -1.67 -8.14
N ARG A 8 1.05 -2.34 -9.08
CA ARG A 8 -0.22 -3.03 -8.81
C ARG A 8 -0.02 -4.19 -7.84
N GLU A 9 0.94 -5.05 -8.13
CA GLU A 9 1.28 -6.21 -7.29
C GLU A 9 1.82 -5.75 -5.94
N ALA A 10 2.66 -4.70 -5.93
CA ALA A 10 3.19 -4.14 -4.69
C ALA A 10 2.10 -3.51 -3.80
N LEU A 11 1.07 -2.87 -4.37
CA LEU A 11 -0.07 -2.36 -3.60
C LEU A 11 -0.89 -3.50 -2.99
N ASP A 12 -1.05 -4.60 -3.72
CA ASP A 12 -1.79 -5.77 -3.26
C ASP A 12 -1.01 -6.52 -2.17
N ASP A 13 0.30 -6.65 -2.34
CA ASP A 13 1.22 -7.19 -1.35
C ASP A 13 1.26 -6.34 -0.07
N LEU A 14 1.02 -5.03 -0.15
CA LEU A 14 0.89 -4.16 1.03
C LEU A 14 -0.41 -4.42 1.82
N VAL A 15 -1.50 -4.81 1.15
CA VAL A 15 -2.79 -5.09 1.80
C VAL A 15 -2.77 -6.43 2.54
N ARG A 16 -2.07 -7.42 1.99
CA ARG A 16 -2.09 -8.80 2.46
C ARG A 16 -1.68 -8.98 3.94
N PRO A 17 -0.60 -8.36 4.44
CA PRO A 17 -0.24 -8.45 5.86
C PRO A 17 -1.31 -7.90 6.79
N PHE A 18 -2.06 -6.87 6.38
CA PHE A 18 -3.10 -6.29 7.22
C PHE A 18 -4.28 -7.24 7.41
N TYR A 19 -4.71 -7.94 6.36
CA TYR A 19 -5.74 -8.98 6.48
C TYR A 19 -5.30 -10.09 7.44
N LEU A 20 -4.05 -10.54 7.33
CA LEU A 20 -3.50 -11.58 8.21
C LEU A 20 -3.43 -11.12 9.67
N LEU A 21 -2.99 -9.88 9.92
CA LEU A 21 -2.93 -9.29 11.26
C LEU A 21 -4.31 -9.10 11.91
N GLU A 22 -5.36 -8.95 11.11
CA GLU A 22 -6.75 -8.92 11.56
C GLU A 22 -7.40 -10.31 11.62
N GLY A 23 -6.69 -11.38 11.24
CA GLY A 23 -7.22 -12.74 11.22
C GLY A 23 -8.29 -12.98 10.14
N ARG A 24 -8.34 -12.14 9.11
CA ARG A 24 -9.28 -12.24 7.98
C ARG A 24 -8.69 -13.10 6.87
N ASN A 25 -9.56 -13.70 6.05
CA ASN A 25 -9.13 -14.36 4.82
C ASN A 25 -8.58 -13.32 3.85
N VAL A 26 -7.39 -13.58 3.30
CA VAL A 26 -6.78 -12.71 2.28
C VAL A 26 -7.70 -12.68 1.05
N PRO A 27 -8.09 -11.49 0.56
CA PRO A 27 -8.99 -11.37 -0.57
C PRO A 27 -8.33 -11.86 -1.87
N ASP A 28 -9.15 -12.34 -2.81
CA ASP A 28 -8.70 -12.63 -4.17
C ASP A 28 -8.48 -11.30 -4.90
N PHE A 29 -7.21 -10.94 -5.15
CA PHE A 29 -6.77 -9.66 -5.71
C PHE A 29 -7.09 -9.48 -7.22
N ARG A 30 -7.97 -10.30 -7.80
CA ARG A 30 -8.42 -10.15 -9.20
C ARG A 30 -9.15 -8.84 -9.50
N SER A 31 -9.75 -8.20 -8.48
CA SER A 31 -10.31 -6.85 -8.55
C SER A 31 -9.67 -5.95 -7.49
N SER A 32 -8.34 -6.00 -7.42
CA SER A 32 -7.60 -5.36 -6.34
C SER A 32 -7.57 -3.85 -6.42
N ILE A 33 -7.12 -3.25 -5.31
CA ILE A 33 -6.82 -1.83 -5.26
C ILE A 33 -5.69 -1.46 -6.22
N GLY A 34 -4.75 -2.36 -6.49
CA GLY A 34 -3.76 -2.20 -7.56
C GLY A 34 -4.41 -2.09 -8.94
N ALA A 35 -5.40 -2.94 -9.25
CA ALA A 35 -6.14 -2.88 -10.51
C ALA A 35 -6.93 -1.56 -10.66
N GLN A 36 -7.68 -1.17 -9.62
CA GLN A 36 -8.40 0.11 -9.57
C GLN A 36 -7.45 1.31 -9.71
N TYR A 37 -6.25 1.21 -9.14
CA TYR A 37 -5.24 2.26 -9.23
C TYR A 37 -4.62 2.39 -10.63
N GLY A 38 -4.36 1.28 -11.32
CA GLY A 38 -3.87 1.30 -12.69
C GLY A 38 -4.85 1.98 -13.65
N GLU A 39 -6.14 1.71 -13.48
CA GLU A 39 -7.22 2.38 -14.22
C GLU A 39 -7.32 3.87 -13.83
N PHE A 40 -7.19 4.18 -12.54
CA PHE A 40 -7.21 5.55 -12.04
C PHE A 40 -6.10 6.41 -12.65
N LEU A 41 -4.86 5.91 -12.75
CA LEU A 41 -3.75 6.66 -13.36
C LEU A 41 -3.82 6.77 -14.88
N GLY A 42 -4.32 5.74 -15.56
CA GLY A 42 -4.34 5.65 -17.03
C GLY A 42 -5.11 6.78 -17.72
N ASN A 43 -6.04 7.43 -17.01
CA ASN A 43 -6.92 8.45 -17.59
C ASN A 43 -6.32 9.87 -17.62
N GLY A 44 -5.12 10.13 -17.08
CA GLY A 44 -4.44 11.46 -17.13
C GLY A 44 -5.11 12.59 -16.32
N ASP A 45 -6.43 12.60 -16.22
CA ASP A 45 -7.28 13.57 -15.51
C ASP A 45 -7.35 13.35 -13.99
N ASN A 46 -6.79 12.24 -13.51
CA ASN A 46 -6.85 11.85 -12.10
C ASN A 46 -5.55 12.14 -11.33
N VAL A 47 -4.59 12.78 -12.00
CA VAL A 47 -3.36 13.19 -11.34
C VAL A 47 -3.67 14.17 -10.22
N GLY A 48 -3.18 13.88 -9.01
CA GLY A 48 -3.44 14.67 -7.81
C GLY A 48 -4.73 14.31 -7.08
N LYS A 49 -5.61 13.47 -7.64
CA LYS A 49 -6.78 12.94 -6.94
C LYS A 49 -6.38 11.82 -5.95
N LEU A 50 -7.16 11.70 -4.88
CA LEU A 50 -6.96 10.70 -3.84
C LEU A 50 -7.82 9.48 -4.15
N LEU A 51 -7.20 8.31 -4.23
CA LEU A 51 -7.89 7.02 -4.21
C LEU A 51 -7.93 6.53 -2.76
N GLU A 52 -9.11 6.18 -2.29
CA GLU A 52 -9.30 5.66 -0.94
C GLU A 52 -9.41 4.14 -0.94
N GLY A 53 -8.46 3.49 -0.27
CA GLY A 53 -8.55 2.08 0.11
C GLY A 53 -9.00 1.89 1.55
N GLU A 54 -9.17 0.62 1.93
CA GLU A 54 -9.49 0.21 3.30
C GLU A 54 -8.36 0.56 4.29
N TYR A 55 -7.12 0.23 3.95
CA TYR A 55 -5.97 0.38 4.87
C TYR A 55 -5.07 1.57 4.57
N PHE A 56 -5.17 2.16 3.39
CA PHE A 56 -4.35 3.31 2.99
C PHE A 56 -5.05 4.17 1.95
N THR A 57 -4.62 5.41 1.82
CA THR A 57 -4.95 6.27 0.69
C THR A 57 -3.78 6.33 -0.28
N VAL A 58 -4.08 6.49 -1.56
CA VAL A 58 -3.10 6.54 -2.63
C VAL A 58 -3.29 7.83 -3.42
N ARG A 59 -2.21 8.60 -3.62
CA ARG A 59 -2.22 9.82 -4.44
C ARG A 59 -1.15 9.71 -5.53
N GLY A 60 -1.59 9.74 -6.78
CA GLY A 60 -0.70 9.79 -7.96
C GLY A 60 -0.29 11.22 -8.31
N TYR A 61 0.95 11.38 -8.79
CA TYR A 61 1.52 12.66 -9.21
C TYR A 61 1.97 12.62 -10.68
N GLN A 62 2.09 13.80 -11.32
CA GLN A 62 2.40 13.92 -12.76
C GLN A 62 3.72 13.25 -13.16
N LYS A 63 4.65 13.09 -12.21
CA LYS A 63 5.93 12.40 -12.41
C LYS A 63 5.82 10.87 -12.41
N GLY A 64 4.61 10.32 -12.34
CA GLY A 64 4.38 8.87 -12.17
C GLY A 64 4.72 8.35 -10.77
N THR A 65 4.95 9.25 -9.80
CA THR A 65 5.20 8.88 -8.40
C THR A 65 3.90 8.76 -7.63
N VAL A 66 3.93 7.99 -6.55
CA VAL A 66 2.77 7.69 -5.73
C VAL A 66 3.07 7.96 -4.26
N HIS A 67 2.17 8.64 -3.57
CA HIS A 67 2.20 8.71 -2.11
C HIS A 67 1.14 7.79 -1.54
N ILE A 68 1.56 6.96 -0.59
CA ILE A 68 0.69 6.05 0.16
C ILE A 68 0.65 6.53 1.61
N VAL A 69 -0.53 6.66 2.18
CA VAL A 69 -0.71 7.03 3.59
C VAL A 69 -1.55 5.97 4.28
N PHE A 70 -0.99 5.31 5.28
CA PHE A 70 -1.70 4.28 6.05
C PHE A 70 -2.78 4.89 6.96
N LYS A 71 -3.96 4.27 6.98
CA LYS A 71 -5.09 4.63 7.84
C LYS A 71 -5.05 3.93 9.20
N ARG A 72 -4.30 2.82 9.31
CA ARG A 72 -4.25 1.93 10.49
C ARG A 72 -2.85 1.87 11.10
N PRO A 73 -2.43 2.87 11.89
CA PRO A 73 -1.10 2.90 12.49
C PRO A 73 -0.85 1.72 13.44
N ASP A 74 -1.90 1.22 14.10
CA ASP A 74 -1.85 0.04 14.97
C ASP A 74 -1.41 -1.23 14.23
N LEU A 75 -1.84 -1.40 12.98
CA LEU A 75 -1.43 -2.53 12.14
C LEU A 75 -0.02 -2.33 11.59
N VAL A 76 0.35 -1.08 11.27
CA VAL A 76 1.71 -0.74 10.84
C VAL A 76 2.73 -1.03 11.94
N GLU A 77 2.42 -0.70 13.19
CA GLU A 77 3.29 -1.02 14.33
C GLU A 77 3.49 -2.53 14.50
N LYS A 78 2.40 -3.31 14.44
CA LYS A 78 2.49 -4.77 14.49
C LYS A 78 3.33 -5.35 13.34
N LEU A 79 3.14 -4.82 12.13
CA LEU A 79 3.93 -5.22 10.97
C LEU A 79 5.41 -4.89 11.17
N ASN A 80 5.71 -3.69 11.66
CA ASN A 80 7.07 -3.27 11.96
C ASN A 80 7.72 -4.14 13.04
N ASP A 81 6.97 -4.54 14.07
CA ASP A 81 7.47 -5.46 15.10
C ASP A 81 7.82 -6.84 14.52
N ILE A 82 7.05 -7.34 13.54
CA ILE A 82 7.37 -8.58 12.81
C ILE A 82 8.64 -8.38 11.97
N ILE A 83 8.72 -7.28 11.21
CA ILE A 83 9.89 -6.98 10.37
C ILE A 83 11.15 -6.87 11.23
N ALA A 84 11.10 -6.16 12.37
CA ALA A 84 12.24 -5.99 13.26
C ALA A 84 12.76 -7.32 13.84
N ARG A 85 11.87 -8.29 14.09
CA ARG A 85 12.24 -9.62 14.61
C ARG A 85 12.95 -10.47 13.56
N HIS A 86 12.50 -10.42 12.31
CA HIS A 86 13.04 -11.27 11.24
C HIS A 86 14.17 -10.61 10.44
N TYR A 87 14.21 -9.28 10.40
CA TYR A 87 15.18 -8.49 9.66
C TYR A 87 15.77 -7.37 10.55
N PRO A 88 16.70 -7.70 11.46
CA PRO A 88 17.35 -6.70 12.31
C PRO A 88 18.03 -5.61 11.48
N GLY A 89 17.74 -4.34 11.80
CA GLY A 89 18.31 -3.18 11.09
C GLY A 89 17.58 -2.77 9.80
N ALA A 90 16.51 -3.47 9.40
CA ALA A 90 15.70 -3.08 8.24
C ALA A 90 14.83 -1.84 8.49
N LEU A 91 14.55 -1.54 9.76
CA LEU A 91 13.78 -0.37 10.16
C LEU A 91 14.70 0.72 10.71
N PRO A 92 14.38 2.01 10.45
CA PRO A 92 15.08 3.11 11.11
C PRO A 92 14.87 3.06 12.63
N PRO A 93 15.76 3.70 13.42
CA PRO A 93 15.54 3.87 14.85
C PRO A 93 14.17 4.50 15.10
N ARG A 94 13.44 4.00 16.12
CA ARG A 94 12.20 4.64 16.56
C ARG A 94 12.55 6.05 17.03
N VAL A 95 11.88 7.05 16.47
CA VAL A 95 12.06 8.48 16.80
C VAL A 95 11.17 8.88 17.97
#